data_AF-A0AAD7R2G9-F1
#
_entry.id   AF-A0AAD7R2G9-F1
#
_cell.length_a   1.000
_cell.length_b   1.000
_cell.length_c   1.000
_cell.angle_alpha   90.00
_cell.angle_beta   90.00
_cell.angle_gamma   90.00
#
_symmetry.space_group_name_H-M   'P 1'
#
loop_
_entity.id
_entity.type
_entity.pdbx_description
1 polymer ?
#
loop_
_entity_poly.entity_id
_entity_poly.type
_entity_poly.pdbx_seq_one_letter_code
_entity_poly.pdbx_strand_id
1 'polypeptide(L)'
;MTGQHRGLLSRIRRVNPDIETMHCIIHREALASKRMSPELHEVLNDSVKMNDRVSGFMKKIELWLRKCEAGDVTSFPQLDRWLSTHSKKKKKTLQTVKAHLDKLSTEFKSYFPDIEDACAEKDWIRNPFMANCIHSAPEGSETMETV
;
A
#
# COMPACT_ATOMS: atom_id res chain seq x y z
N MET A 1 -19.25 16.46 -15.79
CA MET A 1 -19.97 17.16 -14.70
C MET A 1 -19.62 18.63 -14.80
N THR A 2 -20.53 19.48 -15.28
CA THR A 2 -20.41 20.96 -15.30
C THR A 2 -21.67 21.51 -14.66
N GLY A 3 -22.05 20.96 -13.51
CA GLY A 3 -23.38 21.13 -12.92
C GLY A 3 -23.65 22.59 -12.54
N GLN A 4 -22.94 23.08 -11.52
CA GLN A 4 -23.21 24.40 -10.95
C GLN A 4 -22.64 25.58 -11.76
N HIS A 5 -21.57 25.37 -12.54
CA HIS A 5 -20.92 26.44 -13.32
C HIS A 5 -21.34 26.49 -14.80
N ARG A 6 -22.36 25.70 -15.19
CA ARG A 6 -22.80 25.59 -16.59
C ARG A 6 -23.11 26.95 -17.22
N GLY A 7 -23.85 27.80 -16.51
CA GLY A 7 -24.25 29.13 -16.99
C GLY A 7 -23.08 30.09 -17.16
N LEU A 8 -22.11 30.05 -16.24
CA LEU A 8 -20.89 30.87 -16.34
C LEU A 8 -20.04 30.42 -17.54
N LEU A 9 -19.84 29.11 -17.71
CA LEU A 9 -19.10 28.55 -18.83
C LEU A 9 -19.72 28.91 -20.19
N SER A 10 -21.06 28.91 -20.28
CA SER A 10 -21.77 29.34 -21.49
C SER A 10 -21.52 30.81 -21.86
N ARG A 11 -21.35 31.68 -20.87
CA ARG A 11 -21.04 33.10 -21.10
C ARG A 11 -19.59 33.30 -21.53
N ILE A 12 -18.65 32.60 -20.88
CA ILE A 12 -17.22 32.71 -21.19
C ILE A 12 -16.92 32.18 -22.60
N ARG A 13 -17.52 31.06 -23.02
CA ARG A 13 -17.39 30.54 -24.40
C ARG A 13 -17.95 31.47 -25.47
N ARG A 14 -18.86 32.38 -25.13
CA ARG A 14 -19.41 33.34 -26.08
C ARG A 14 -18.42 34.45 -26.43
N VAL A 15 -17.49 34.73 -25.52
CA VAL A 15 -16.45 35.75 -25.68
C VAL A 15 -15.15 35.14 -26.22
N ASN A 16 -14.85 33.89 -25.84
CA ASN A 16 -13.72 33.14 -26.38
C ASN A 16 -14.18 31.70 -26.68
N PRO A 17 -14.51 31.37 -27.94
CA PRO A 17 -15.00 30.04 -28.33
C PRO A 17 -13.98 28.93 -28.08
N ASP A 18 -12.69 29.25 -28.17
CA ASP A 18 -11.58 28.30 -28.10
C ASP A 18 -11.17 27.97 -26.65
N ILE A 19 -11.89 28.50 -25.66
CA ILE A 19 -11.55 28.29 -24.25
C ILE A 19 -11.85 26.85 -23.80
N GLU A 20 -10.79 26.07 -23.58
CA GLU A 20 -10.87 24.78 -22.93
C GLU A 20 -11.05 24.94 -21.42
N THR A 21 -12.26 24.67 -20.94
CA THR A 21 -12.61 24.82 -19.53
C THR A 21 -12.34 23.52 -18.78
N MET A 22 -11.27 23.50 -17.99
CA MET A 22 -10.94 22.37 -17.12
C MET A 22 -11.69 22.47 -15.79
N HIS A 23 -12.68 21.60 -15.59
CA HIS A 23 -13.70 21.76 -14.54
C HIS A 23 -13.24 21.32 -13.13
N CYS A 24 -12.15 20.56 -13.00
CA CYS A 24 -11.45 20.39 -11.73
C CYS A 24 -10.04 19.85 -12.00
N ILE A 25 -9.04 20.34 -11.27
CA ILE A 25 -7.65 19.84 -11.31
C ILE A 25 -7.65 18.31 -11.15
N ILE A 26 -8.50 17.79 -10.26
CA ILE A 26 -8.77 16.37 -10.03
C ILE A 26 -9.20 15.63 -11.32
N HIS A 27 -10.00 16.26 -12.19
CA HIS A 27 -10.41 15.62 -13.45
C HIS A 27 -9.28 15.62 -14.50
N ARG A 28 -8.43 16.66 -14.53
CA ARG A 28 -7.25 16.68 -15.40
C ARG A 28 -6.25 15.61 -14.96
N GLU A 29 -6.00 15.50 -13.66
CA GLU A 29 -5.17 14.45 -13.08
C GLU A 29 -5.80 13.06 -13.27
N ALA A 30 -7.13 12.95 -13.20
CA ALA A 30 -7.87 11.73 -13.55
C ALA A 30 -7.68 11.30 -15.00
N LEU A 31 -7.68 12.27 -15.92
CA LEU A 31 -7.43 11.99 -17.33
C LEU A 31 -5.97 11.68 -17.60
N ALA A 32 -5.02 12.29 -16.88
CA ALA A 32 -3.60 11.99 -16.97
C ALA A 32 -3.28 10.58 -16.45
N SER A 33 -3.84 10.18 -15.30
CA SER A 33 -3.71 8.80 -14.77
C SER A 33 -4.45 7.76 -15.62
N LYS A 34 -5.54 8.12 -16.29
CA LYS A 34 -6.18 7.25 -17.31
C LYS A 34 -5.36 7.11 -18.59
N ARG A 35 -4.40 8.00 -18.84
CA ARG A 35 -3.51 7.98 -20.02
C ARG A 35 -2.14 7.36 -19.68
N MET A 36 -2.12 6.35 -18.81
CA MET A 36 -0.97 5.46 -18.65
C MET A 36 -0.99 4.42 -19.77
N SER A 37 0.17 4.08 -20.35
CA SER A 37 0.21 3.00 -21.35
C SER A 37 -0.21 1.68 -20.68
N PRO A 38 -0.95 0.80 -21.38
CA PRO A 38 -1.37 -0.49 -20.83
C PRO A 38 -0.21 -1.29 -20.25
N GLU A 39 0.95 -1.25 -20.92
CA GLU A 39 2.17 -1.95 -20.53
C GLU A 39 2.72 -1.43 -19.19
N LEU A 40 2.75 -0.12 -18.99
CA LEU A 40 3.21 0.47 -17.73
C LEU A 40 2.25 0.16 -16.58
N HIS A 41 0.94 0.23 -16.83
CA HIS A 41 -0.07 -0.07 -15.82
C HIS A 41 0.03 -1.53 -15.34
N GLU A 42 0.24 -2.46 -16.27
CA GLU A 42 0.40 -3.89 -15.96
C GLU A 42 1.63 -4.15 -15.08
N VAL A 43 2.79 -3.61 -15.45
CA VAL A 43 4.04 -3.76 -14.68
C VAL A 43 3.91 -3.21 -13.27
N LEU A 44 3.32 -2.02 -13.12
CA LEU A 44 3.12 -1.40 -11.81
C LEU A 44 2.16 -2.23 -10.94
N ASN A 45 1.07 -2.74 -11.52
CA ASN A 45 0.14 -3.60 -10.80
C ASN A 45 0.81 -4.91 -10.34
N ASP A 46 1.63 -5.52 -11.18
CA ASP A 46 2.35 -6.74 -10.82
C ASP A 46 3.39 -6.50 -9.73
N SER A 47 4.11 -5.38 -9.76
CA SER A 47 5.02 -4.97 -8.68
C SER A 47 4.29 -4.83 -7.33
N VAL A 48 3.10 -4.23 -7.34
CA VAL A 48 2.26 -4.08 -6.15
C VAL A 48 1.76 -5.44 -5.64
N LYS A 49 1.27 -6.32 -6.53
CA LYS A 49 0.86 -7.69 -6.15
C LYS A 49 2.00 -8.49 -5.55
N MET A 50 3.22 -8.35 -6.07
CA MET A 50 4.37 -9.04 -5.52
C MET A 50 4.72 -8.55 -4.11
N ASN A 51 4.65 -7.23 -3.87
CA ASN A 51 4.79 -6.68 -2.52
C ASN A 51 3.72 -7.23 -1.56
N ASP A 52 2.45 -7.28 -1.98
CA ASP A 52 1.36 -7.84 -1.17
C ASP A 52 1.61 -9.30 -0.77
N ARG A 53 2.13 -10.10 -1.70
CA ARG A 53 2.42 -11.52 -1.45
C ARG A 53 3.50 -11.67 -0.39
N VAL A 54 4.57 -10.88 -0.48
CA VAL A 54 5.66 -10.93 0.49
C VAL A 54 5.20 -10.37 1.85
N SER A 55 4.50 -9.23 1.87
CA SER A 55 3.92 -8.64 3.09
C SER A 55 2.95 -9.61 3.78
N GLY A 56 2.06 -10.24 3.01
CA GLY A 56 1.11 -11.24 3.52
C GLY A 56 1.83 -12.49 4.07
N PHE A 57 2.92 -12.92 3.43
CA PHE A 57 3.73 -14.02 3.92
C PHE A 57 4.45 -13.67 5.23
N MET A 58 5.02 -12.48 5.35
CA MET A 58 5.62 -12.01 6.60
C MET A 58 4.61 -11.99 7.75
N LYS A 59 3.42 -11.42 7.54
CA LYS A 59 2.32 -11.45 8.51
C LYS A 59 1.91 -12.88 8.89
N LYS A 60 1.98 -13.81 7.94
CA LYS A 60 1.71 -15.24 8.18
C LYS A 60 2.77 -15.89 9.07
N ILE A 61 4.06 -15.56 8.89
CA ILE A 61 5.14 -16.02 9.78
C ILE A 61 4.90 -15.54 11.21
N GLU A 62 4.58 -14.25 11.39
CA GLU A 62 4.29 -13.67 12.71
C GLU A 62 3.08 -14.33 13.39
N LEU A 63 2.03 -14.62 12.61
CA LEU A 63 0.89 -15.39 13.11
C LEU A 63 1.31 -16.79 13.56
N TRP A 64 2.11 -17.50 12.78
CA TRP A 64 2.60 -18.83 13.13
C TRP A 64 3.48 -18.82 14.38
N LEU A 65 4.32 -17.81 14.55
CA LEU A 65 5.14 -17.62 15.75
C LEU A 65 4.25 -17.48 16.99
N ARG A 66 3.24 -16.59 16.95
CA ARG A 66 2.26 -16.39 18.02
C ARG A 66 1.47 -17.67 18.35
N LYS A 67 1.05 -18.43 17.33
CA LYS A 67 0.39 -19.73 17.55
C LYS A 67 1.32 -20.73 18.23
N CYS A 68 2.58 -20.82 17.79
CA CYS A 68 3.57 -21.67 18.43
C CYS A 68 3.86 -21.24 19.88
N GLU A 69 3.73 -19.95 20.21
CA GLU A 69 3.82 -19.42 21.58
C GLU A 69 2.71 -19.92 22.48
N ALA A 70 1.48 -19.97 21.95
CA ALA A 70 0.34 -20.61 22.62
C ALA A 70 0.40 -22.15 22.62
N GLY A 71 1.43 -22.76 22.02
CA GLY A 71 1.56 -24.21 21.89
C GLY A 71 0.63 -24.85 20.86
N ASP A 72 0.04 -24.02 20.00
CA ASP A 72 -0.80 -24.40 18.86
C ASP A 72 0.07 -24.57 17.60
N VAL A 73 0.04 -25.78 17.04
CA VAL A 73 0.77 -26.16 15.82
C VAL A 73 -0.15 -26.58 14.68
N THR A 74 -1.46 -26.29 14.78
CA THR A 74 -2.47 -26.65 13.77
C THR A 74 -2.17 -26.07 12.38
N SER A 75 -1.38 -25.00 12.31
CA SER A 75 -0.86 -24.44 11.05
C SER A 75 0.08 -25.38 10.28
N PHE A 76 0.59 -26.42 10.94
CA PHE A 76 1.53 -27.40 10.41
C PHE A 76 0.96 -28.82 10.61
N PRO A 77 0.04 -29.30 9.76
CA PRO A 77 -0.71 -30.53 10.00
C PRO A 77 0.17 -31.77 10.23
N GLN A 78 1.30 -31.87 9.51
CA GLN A 78 2.24 -32.98 9.67
C GLN A 78 2.97 -32.93 11.01
N LEU A 79 3.33 -31.72 11.46
CA LEU A 79 3.97 -31.51 12.76
C LEU A 79 2.99 -31.77 13.90
N ASP A 80 1.74 -31.29 13.77
CA ASP A 80 0.66 -31.50 14.74
C ASP A 80 0.37 -32.99 14.93
N ARG A 81 0.23 -33.73 13.82
CA ARG A 81 0.08 -35.19 13.84
C ARG A 81 1.27 -35.88 14.52
N TRP A 82 2.49 -35.48 14.18
CA TRP A 82 3.70 -36.10 14.75
C TRP A 82 3.84 -35.83 16.26
N LEU A 83 3.51 -34.62 16.70
CA LEU A 83 3.54 -34.21 18.11
C LEU A 83 2.44 -34.86 18.94
N SER A 84 1.32 -35.22 18.34
CA SER A 84 0.26 -36.01 18.99
C SER A 84 0.77 -37.39 19.44
N THR A 85 1.72 -37.97 18.71
CA THR A 85 2.39 -39.24 19.07
C THR A 85 3.61 -39.04 19.97
N HIS A 86 4.26 -37.87 19.93
CA HIS A 86 5.53 -37.58 20.62
C HIS A 86 5.44 -36.40 21.59
N SER A 87 4.38 -36.36 22.40
CA SER A 87 4.04 -35.22 23.28
C SER A 87 5.17 -34.79 24.22
N LYS A 88 5.98 -35.73 24.72
CA LYS A 88 7.16 -35.45 25.59
C LYS A 88 8.21 -34.55 24.91
N LYS A 89 8.29 -34.56 23.58
CA LYS A 89 9.23 -33.73 22.79
C LYS A 89 8.63 -32.39 22.38
N LYS A 90 7.33 -32.15 22.62
CA LYS A 90 6.58 -30.97 22.15
C LYS A 90 7.26 -29.65 22.50
N LYS A 91 7.70 -29.47 23.75
CA LYS A 91 8.35 -28.22 24.19
C LYS A 91 9.65 -27.95 23.41
N LYS A 92 10.52 -28.96 23.27
CA LYS A 92 11.79 -28.83 22.55
C LYS A 92 11.56 -28.56 21.06
N THR A 93 10.65 -29.32 20.44
CA THR A 93 10.30 -29.14 19.02
C THR A 93 9.69 -27.76 18.76
N LEU A 94 8.78 -27.30 19.61
CA LEU A 94 8.20 -25.95 19.52
C LEU A 94 9.27 -24.86 19.62
N GLN A 95 10.23 -25.01 20.53
CA GLN A 95 11.34 -24.07 20.66
C GLN A 95 12.19 -24.01 19.39
N THR A 96 12.48 -25.16 18.78
CA THR A 96 13.17 -25.23 17.48
C THR A 96 12.37 -24.56 16.37
N VAL A 97 11.07 -24.86 16.25
CA VAL A 97 10.20 -24.26 15.23
C VAL A 97 10.12 -22.74 15.40
N LYS A 98 9.94 -22.24 16.63
CA LYS A 98 9.96 -20.80 16.91
C LYS A 98 11.27 -20.15 16.48
N ALA A 99 12.41 -20.73 16.85
CA ALA A 99 13.72 -20.19 16.47
C ALA A 99 13.90 -20.13 14.94
N HIS A 100 13.41 -21.13 14.21
CA HIS A 100 13.42 -21.11 12.74
C HIS A 100 12.49 -20.05 12.16
N LEU A 101 11.27 -19.91 12.68
CA LEU A 101 10.32 -18.90 12.22
C LEU A 101 10.81 -17.48 12.50
N ASP A 102 11.42 -17.25 13.66
CA ASP A 102 12.01 -15.98 14.04
C ASP A 102 13.21 -15.62 13.14
N LYS A 103 14.11 -16.58 12.91
CA LYS A 103 15.20 -16.42 11.94
C LYS A 103 14.68 -16.13 10.53
N LEU A 104 13.66 -16.86 10.08
CA LEU A 104 13.06 -16.61 8.77
C LEU A 104 12.44 -15.21 8.70
N SER A 105 11.73 -14.79 9.75
CA SER A 105 11.14 -13.45 9.82
C SER A 105 12.21 -12.35 9.75
N THR A 106 13.34 -12.52 10.44
CA THR A 106 14.43 -11.53 10.44
C THR A 106 15.13 -11.47 9.08
N GLU A 107 15.35 -12.62 8.42
CA GLU A 107 15.87 -12.64 7.04
C GLU A 107 14.93 -11.90 6.08
N PHE A 108 13.61 -12.17 6.13
CA PHE A 108 12.64 -11.45 5.29
C PHE A 108 12.63 -9.94 5.56
N LYS A 109 12.70 -9.51 6.84
CA LYS A 109 12.80 -8.09 7.20
C LYS A 109 14.09 -7.45 6.67
N SER A 110 15.19 -8.21 6.63
CA SER A 110 16.47 -7.75 6.06
C SER A 110 16.42 -7.59 4.53
N TYR A 111 15.80 -8.55 3.83
CA TYR A 111 15.65 -8.48 2.37
C TYR A 111 14.62 -7.43 1.92
N PHE A 112 13.62 -7.14 2.75
CA PHE A 112 12.52 -6.24 2.44
C PHE A 112 12.27 -5.23 3.58
N PRO A 113 13.23 -4.31 3.85
CA PRO A 113 13.17 -3.41 5.00
C PRO A 113 11.95 -2.48 4.98
N ASP A 114 11.56 -2.03 3.78
CA ASP A 114 10.52 -1.01 3.62
C ASP A 114 9.17 -1.61 3.21
N ILE A 115 8.94 -2.93 3.34
CA ILE A 115 7.76 -3.54 2.70
C ILE A 115 6.42 -3.13 3.31
N GLU A 116 6.42 -2.80 4.60
CA GLU A 116 5.23 -2.32 5.30
C GLU A 116 4.94 -0.85 4.93
N ASP A 117 5.98 -0.02 4.87
CA ASP A 117 5.88 1.41 4.51
C ASP A 117 5.62 1.60 3.00
N ALA A 118 6.23 0.77 2.16
CA ALA A 118 6.10 0.80 0.72
C ALA A 118 4.67 0.48 0.24
N CYS A 119 3.89 -0.28 1.01
CA CYS A 119 2.49 -0.52 0.65
C CYS A 119 1.67 0.78 0.74
N ALA A 120 1.87 1.58 1.79
CA ALA A 120 1.19 2.86 1.96
C ALA A 120 1.66 3.91 0.95
N GLU A 121 2.98 3.96 0.66
CA GLU A 121 3.53 4.88 -0.33
C GLU A 121 3.07 4.54 -1.76
N LYS A 122 2.86 3.26 -2.07
CA LYS A 122 2.51 2.79 -3.44
C LYS A 122 1.01 2.64 -3.66
N ASP A 123 0.17 3.01 -2.71
CA ASP A 123 -1.29 2.91 -2.85
C ASP A 123 -1.85 3.80 -3.97
N TRP A 124 -1.14 4.87 -4.35
CA TRP A 124 -1.48 5.67 -5.53
C TRP A 124 -1.45 4.86 -6.84
N ILE A 125 -0.69 3.76 -6.90
CA ILE A 125 -0.65 2.88 -8.07
C ILE A 125 -1.99 2.15 -8.24
N ARG A 126 -2.62 1.75 -7.13
CA ARG A 126 -3.96 1.13 -7.15
C ARG A 126 -5.06 2.16 -7.30
N ASN A 127 -4.89 3.30 -6.64
CA ASN A 127 -5.84 4.39 -6.70
C ASN A 127 -5.12 5.74 -6.80
N PRO A 128 -4.91 6.26 -8.02
CA PRO A 128 -4.16 7.50 -8.25
C PRO A 128 -4.82 8.74 -7.65
N PHE A 129 -6.05 8.64 -7.15
CA PHE A 129 -6.76 9.72 -6.46
C PHE A 129 -6.58 9.70 -4.94
N MET A 130 -5.91 8.68 -4.40
CA MET A 130 -5.70 8.51 -2.95
C MET A 130 -4.33 9.00 -2.49
N ALA A 131 -3.48 9.48 -3.40
CA ALA A 131 -2.24 10.13 -3.01
C ALA A 131 -2.58 11.36 -2.17
N ASN A 132 -2.36 11.28 -0.86
CA ASN A 132 -2.41 12.44 0.01
C ASN A 132 -1.30 13.39 -0.48
N CYS A 133 -1.67 14.41 -1.25
CA CYS A 133 -0.79 15.53 -1.58
C CYS A 133 -0.53 16.34 -0.31
N ILE A 134 0.24 15.81 0.65
CA ILE A 134 0.82 16.60 1.73
C ILE A 134 2.14 17.15 1.20
N HIS A 135 2.06 18.08 0.26
CA HIS A 135 3.01 19.19 0.32
C HIS A 135 2.44 20.12 1.38
N SER A 136 3.03 20.09 2.57
CA SER A 136 2.97 21.23 3.46
C SER A 136 3.40 22.45 2.63
N ALA A 137 2.44 23.31 2.29
CA ALA A 137 2.73 24.59 1.69
C ALA A 137 3.68 25.33 2.66
N PRO A 138 4.79 25.93 2.17
CA PRO A 138 5.55 26.82 3.03
C PRO A 138 4.62 27.96 3.44
N GLU A 139 4.41 28.12 4.74
CA GLU A 139 3.70 29.27 5.30
C GLU A 139 4.37 30.53 4.77
N GLY A 140 3.67 31.24 3.89
CA GLY A 140 4.10 32.55 3.42
C GLY A 140 4.04 33.51 4.60
N SER A 141 5.19 33.87 5.15
CA SER A 141 5.31 35.02 6.03
C SER A 141 5.14 36.28 5.19
N GLU A 142 3.92 36.81 5.13
CA GLU A 142 3.68 38.21 4.75
C GLU A 142 4.25 39.11 5.85
N THR A 143 5.43 39.68 5.63
CA THR A 143 5.83 40.91 6.33
C THR A 143 5.34 42.08 5.51
N MET A 144 4.25 42.73 5.97
CA MET A 144 3.94 44.11 5.61
C MET A 144 5.07 45.00 6.14
N GLU A 145 5.97 45.46 5.26
CA GLU A 145 6.75 46.67 5.52
C GLU A 145 5.97 47.87 4.99
N THR A 146 5.51 48.69 5.93
CA THR A 146 5.07 50.06 5.71
C THR A 146 6.28 50.94 5.42
N VAL A 147 6.30 51.58 4.25
CA VAL A 147 6.88 52.92 4.03
C VAL A 147 5.93 53.70 3.12
#